data_AF-A0A0G9JWF7-F1
#
_entry.id   AF-A0A0G9JWF7-F1
#
_cell.length_a   1.000
_cell.length_b   1.000
_cell.length_c   1.000
_cell.angle_alpha   90.00
_cell.angle_beta   90.00
_cell.angle_gamma   90.00
#
_symmetry.space_group_name_H-M   'P 1'
#
loop_
_entity.id
_entity.type
_entity.pdbx_description
1 polymer ?
#
loop_
_entity_poly.entity_id
_entity_poly.type
_entity_poly.pdbx_seq_one_letter_code
_entity_poly.pdbx_strand_id
1 'polypeptide(L)'
;IKENKMFTKEQIESLNKELDSKRVKNRSKGNINLSYLEGFDIFETANSIFGFGNWSYTITKLEQVSQEYNQNENVVLCYKAIVNLKIYNQTHTTFIEKEDVGFGTGISKTLADANESASKEAVTDAIKRAFR
;
A
#
# COMPACT_ATOMS: atom_id res chain seq x y z
N ILE A 1 20.07 -15.58 27.67
CA ILE A 1 19.27 -15.55 26.44
C ILE A 1 19.14 -14.08 26.07
N LYS A 2 19.82 -13.60 25.01
CA LYS A 2 19.63 -12.21 24.56
C LYS A 2 18.18 -12.11 24.07
N GLU A 3 17.38 -11.22 24.64
CA GLU A 3 16.04 -10.92 24.12
C GLU A 3 16.20 -10.52 22.65
N ASN A 4 15.76 -11.38 21.74
CA ASN A 4 15.75 -11.09 20.31
C ASN A 4 14.53 -10.19 20.05
N LYS A 5 14.63 -8.91 20.40
CA LYS A 5 13.54 -7.94 20.21
C LYS A 5 13.36 -7.64 18.73
N MET A 6 12.12 -7.73 18.27
CA MET A 6 11.75 -7.44 16.88
C MET A 6 12.05 -5.98 16.50
N PHE A 7 11.77 -5.04 17.41
CA PHE A 7 11.94 -3.61 17.20
C PHE A 7 12.73 -2.96 18.33
N THR A 8 13.47 -1.90 18.03
CA THR A 8 14.11 -1.05 19.03
C THR A 8 13.08 -0.21 19.78
N LYS A 9 13.47 0.44 20.89
CA LYS A 9 12.57 1.32 21.63
C LYS A 9 12.12 2.50 20.78
N GLU A 10 13.04 3.08 20.01
CA GLU A 10 12.81 4.22 19.13
C GLU A 10 11.84 3.87 17.99
N GLN A 11 11.93 2.65 17.46
CA GLN A 11 10.99 2.14 16.47
C GLN A 11 9.58 1.98 17.06
N ILE A 12 9.47 1.38 18.26
CA ILE A 12 8.18 1.21 18.95
C ILE A 12 7.54 2.58 19.26
N GLU A 13 8.33 3.54 19.76
CA GLU A 13 7.88 4.92 19.98
C GLU A 13 7.38 5.57 18.68
N SER A 14 8.07 5.35 17.57
CA SER A 14 7.66 5.90 16.27
C SER A 14 6.38 5.26 15.73
N LEU A 15 6.21 3.95 15.92
CA LEU A 15 4.99 3.22 15.53
C LEU A 15 3.76 3.60 16.35
N ASN A 16 3.96 4.00 17.61
CA ASN A 16 2.88 4.43 18.50
C ASN A 16 2.49 5.91 18.33
N LYS A 17 3.23 6.71 17.54
CA LYS A 17 2.88 8.11 17.28
C LYS A 17 1.67 8.20 16.37
N GLU A 18 0.77 9.12 16.69
CA GLU A 18 -0.30 9.50 15.79
C GLU A 18 0.26 10.12 14.50
N LEU A 19 -0.48 9.94 13.40
CA LEU A 19 -0.15 10.53 12.11
C LEU A 19 -0.24 12.06 12.18
N ASP A 20 0.81 12.74 11.70
CA ASP A 20 0.73 14.19 11.47
C ASP A 20 -0.35 14.49 10.43
N SER A 21 -1.33 15.31 10.81
CA SER A 21 -2.45 15.70 9.95
C SER A 21 -2.02 16.32 8.63
N LYS A 22 -0.81 16.90 8.54
CA LYS A 22 -0.24 17.43 7.29
C LYS A 22 0.04 16.36 6.23
N ARG A 23 0.25 15.12 6.65
CA ARG A 23 0.49 13.97 5.76
C ARG A 23 -0.81 13.46 5.16
N VAL A 24 -1.94 13.69 5.82
CA VAL A 24 -3.26 13.21 5.40
C VAL A 24 -3.76 14.04 4.22
N LYS A 25 -3.95 13.39 3.08
CA LYS A 25 -4.60 13.96 1.90
C LYS A 25 -6.08 13.65 1.91
N ASN A 26 -6.87 14.48 1.22
CA ASN A 26 -8.30 14.28 1.06
C ASN A 26 -8.65 14.26 -0.42
N ARG A 27 -9.54 13.36 -0.83
CA ARG A 27 -10.18 13.37 -2.15
C ARG A 27 -11.69 13.35 -2.00
N SER A 28 -12.38 14.10 -2.84
CA SER A 28 -13.85 14.07 -2.92
C SER A 28 -14.27 13.11 -4.02
N LYS A 29 -15.16 12.17 -3.70
CA LYS A 29 -15.79 11.24 -4.66
C LYS A 29 -17.30 11.30 -4.45
N GLY A 30 -18.01 12.00 -5.34
CA GLY A 30 -19.41 12.34 -5.13
C GLY A 30 -19.58 13.19 -3.87
N ASN A 31 -20.45 12.76 -2.95
CA ASN A 31 -20.72 13.46 -1.69
C ASN A 31 -19.83 13.01 -0.52
N ILE A 32 -18.81 12.17 -0.77
CA ILE A 32 -17.95 11.60 0.28
C ILE A 32 -16.54 12.18 0.16
N ASN A 33 -16.00 12.66 1.28
CA ASN A 33 -14.59 12.99 1.43
C ASN A 33 -13.86 11.79 2.03
N LEU A 34 -12.83 11.33 1.33
CA LEU A 34 -11.99 10.22 1.75
C LEU A 34 -10.59 10.73 2.11
N SER A 35 -10.15 10.43 3.33
CA SER A 35 -8.80 10.72 3.79
C SER A 35 -7.86 9.54 3.48
N TYR A 36 -6.66 9.83 3.03
CA TYR A 36 -5.67 8.82 2.67
C TYR A 36 -4.23 9.33 2.82
N LEU A 37 -3.28 8.40 2.93
CA LEU A 37 -1.86 8.67 2.75
C LEU A 37 -1.43 8.26 1.34
N GLU A 38 -0.54 9.06 0.76
CA GLU A 38 0.08 8.78 -0.54
C GLU A 38 1.05 7.60 -0.42
N GLY A 39 1.25 6.86 -1.53
CA GLY A 39 2.10 5.66 -1.50
C GLY A 39 3.56 5.97 -1.14
N PHE A 40 4.12 7.07 -1.66
CA PHE A 40 5.49 7.48 -1.38
C PHE A 40 5.70 7.79 0.11
N ASP A 41 4.72 8.44 0.75
CA ASP A 41 4.77 8.82 2.16
C ASP A 41 4.81 7.58 3.08
N ILE A 42 4.09 6.51 2.72
CA ILE A 42 4.18 5.21 3.39
C ILE A 42 5.57 4.59 3.22
N PHE A 43 6.14 4.59 2.01
CA PHE A 43 7.47 4.05 1.76
C PHE A 43 8.58 4.80 2.48
N GLU A 44 8.55 6.14 2.47
CA GLU A 44 9.50 6.97 3.19
C GLU A 44 9.39 6.75 4.71
N THR A 45 8.17 6.58 5.23
CA THR A 45 7.95 6.27 6.63
C THR A 45 8.49 4.89 7.00
N ALA A 46 8.24 3.87 6.18
CA ALA A 46 8.80 2.54 6.38
C ALA A 46 10.34 2.56 6.34
N ASN A 47 10.92 3.29 5.40
CA ASN A 47 12.38 3.47 5.32
C ASN A 47 12.95 4.18 6.55
N SER A 48 12.24 5.19 7.08
CA SER A 48 12.65 5.95 8.25
C SER A 48 12.56 5.12 9.54
N ILE A 49 11.49 4.35 9.72
CA ILE A 49 11.28 3.53 10.93
C ILE A 49 12.11 2.25 10.88
N PHE A 50 12.02 1.48 9.80
CA PHE A 50 12.62 0.15 9.75
C PHE A 50 14.02 0.17 9.15
N GLY A 51 14.33 1.10 8.26
CA GLY A 51 15.52 1.09 7.42
C GLY A 51 15.25 0.45 6.07
N PHE A 52 15.80 1.02 4.99
CA PHE A 52 15.54 0.60 3.60
C PHE A 52 15.74 -0.90 3.35
N GLY A 53 16.75 -1.52 3.97
CA GLY A 53 17.03 -2.95 3.82
C GLY A 53 16.17 -3.88 4.68
N ASN A 54 15.39 -3.35 5.63
CA ASN A 54 14.75 -4.14 6.68
C ASN A 54 13.26 -4.37 6.43
N TRP A 55 12.75 -4.07 5.25
CA TRP A 55 11.40 -4.45 4.84
C TRP A 55 11.36 -4.77 3.36
N SER A 56 10.39 -5.59 2.97
CA SER A 56 10.18 -6.00 1.59
C SER A 56 8.72 -6.38 1.41
N TYR A 57 8.21 -6.31 0.19
CA TYR A 57 6.89 -6.83 -0.13
C TYR A 57 6.95 -7.71 -1.38
N THR A 58 6.04 -8.67 -1.47
CA THR A 58 5.83 -9.51 -2.64
C THR A 58 4.39 -9.38 -3.09
N ILE A 59 4.18 -9.14 -4.38
CA ILE A 59 2.85 -9.22 -4.99
C ILE A 59 2.55 -10.71 -5.18
N THR A 60 1.75 -11.29 -4.30
CA THR A 60 1.40 -12.71 -4.33
C THR A 60 0.29 -13.00 -5.35
N LYS A 61 -0.55 -12.01 -5.64
CA LYS A 61 -1.56 -12.06 -6.69
C LYS A 61 -1.82 -10.69 -7.28
N LEU A 62 -2.05 -10.63 -8.60
CA LEU A 62 -2.57 -9.46 -9.29
C LEU A 62 -3.53 -9.96 -10.39
N GLU A 63 -4.80 -9.62 -10.26
CA GLU A 63 -5.84 -10.13 -11.18
C GLU A 63 -6.83 -9.04 -11.58
N GLN A 64 -7.20 -9.05 -12.86
CA GLN A 64 -8.34 -8.27 -13.37
C GLN A 64 -9.62 -8.92 -12.85
N VAL A 65 -10.50 -8.13 -12.24
CA VAL A 65 -11.78 -8.62 -11.70
C VAL A 65 -12.99 -8.25 -12.56
N SER A 66 -12.92 -7.14 -13.30
CA SER A 66 -13.98 -6.72 -14.21
C SER A 66 -13.44 -5.80 -15.31
N GLN A 67 -14.17 -5.75 -16.42
CA GLN A 67 -13.96 -4.84 -17.52
C GLN A 67 -15.31 -4.43 -18.12
N GLU A 68 -15.52 -3.13 -18.29
CA GLU A 68 -16.72 -2.58 -18.90
C GLU A 68 -16.43 -1.26 -19.64
N TYR A 69 -17.44 -0.74 -20.35
CA TYR A 69 -17.42 0.60 -20.91
C TYR A 69 -18.42 1.47 -20.17
N ASN A 70 -18.02 2.67 -19.76
CA ASN A 70 -18.95 3.62 -19.17
C ASN A 70 -19.73 4.40 -20.25
N GLN A 71 -20.64 5.28 -19.82
CA GLN A 71 -21.48 6.11 -20.70
C GLN A 71 -20.70 7.03 -21.65
N ASN A 72 -19.42 7.30 -21.34
CA ASN A 72 -18.53 8.12 -22.16
C ASN A 72 -17.62 7.27 -23.04
N GLU A 73 -17.92 5.98 -23.22
CA GLU A 73 -17.12 5.02 -23.98
C GLU A 73 -15.67 4.87 -23.46
N ASN A 74 -15.42 5.18 -22.19
CA ASN A 74 -14.13 4.88 -21.57
C ASN A 74 -14.13 3.42 -21.14
N VAL A 75 -13.00 2.73 -21.33
CA VAL A 75 -12.72 1.46 -20.69
C VAL A 75 -12.62 1.69 -19.18
N VAL A 76 -13.36 0.89 -18.41
CA VAL A 76 -13.29 0.83 -16.95
C VAL A 76 -12.80 -0.56 -16.56
N LEU A 77 -11.65 -0.61 -15.90
CA LEU A 77 -11.02 -1.84 -15.42
C LEU A 77 -10.88 -1.82 -13.92
N CYS A 78 -11.11 -2.97 -13.31
CA CYS A 78 -10.87 -3.18 -11.89
C CYS A 78 -9.84 -4.28 -11.70
N TYR A 79 -8.87 -4.03 -10.82
CA TYR A 79 -7.86 -4.98 -10.43
C TYR A 79 -7.88 -5.21 -8.93
N LYS A 80 -7.57 -6.44 -8.53
CA LYS A 80 -7.30 -6.83 -7.15
C LYS A 80 -5.86 -7.31 -7.04
N ALA A 81 -5.14 -6.80 -6.05
CA ALA A 81 -3.82 -7.28 -5.70
C ALA A 81 -3.84 -7.91 -4.31
N ILE A 82 -3.02 -8.94 -4.08
CA ILE A 82 -2.70 -9.44 -2.75
C ILE A 82 -1.20 -9.23 -2.57
N VAL A 83 -0.82 -8.63 -1.45
CA VAL A 83 0.58 -8.32 -1.12
C VAL A 83 0.92 -8.91 0.24
N ASN A 84 2.04 -9.64 0.28
CA ASN A 84 2.67 -10.06 1.53
C ASN A 84 3.82 -9.10 1.85
N LEU A 85 3.70 -8.37 2.96
CA LEU A 85 4.71 -7.49 3.52
C LEU A 85 5.52 -8.25 4.57
N LYS A 86 6.85 -8.14 4.52
CA LYS A 86 7.77 -8.63 5.55
C LYS A 86 8.59 -7.49 6.09
N ILE A 87 8.69 -7.43 7.43
CA ILE A 87 9.55 -6.49 8.14
C ILE A 87 10.51 -7.31 8.98
N TYR A 88 11.81 -7.07 8.81
CA TYR A 88 12.90 -7.75 9.50
C TYR A 88 13.37 -6.91 10.69
N ASN A 89 13.90 -7.55 11.72
CA ASN A 89 14.69 -6.82 12.71
C ASN A 89 16.05 -6.40 12.10
N GLN A 90 16.77 -5.53 12.79
CA GLN A 90 18.03 -4.95 12.28
C GLN A 90 19.12 -6.00 11.93
N THR A 91 19.09 -7.17 12.56
CA THR A 91 20.05 -8.25 12.33
C THR A 91 19.56 -9.29 11.32
N HIS A 92 18.36 -9.11 10.74
CA HIS A 92 17.71 -10.07 9.85
C HIS A 92 17.59 -11.49 10.43
N THR A 93 17.52 -11.61 11.75
CA THR A 93 17.40 -12.90 12.45
C THR A 93 15.95 -13.29 12.74
N THR A 94 15.06 -12.31 12.75
CA THR A 94 13.61 -12.52 12.87
C THR A 94 12.87 -11.52 11.99
N PHE A 95 11.63 -11.85 11.66
CA PHE A 95 10.74 -10.99 10.91
C PHE A 95 9.29 -11.17 11.38
N ILE A 96 8.45 -10.19 11.03
CA ILE A 96 7.00 -10.32 11.03
C ILE A 96 6.50 -10.22 9.59
N GLU A 97 5.34 -10.80 9.34
CA GLU A 97 4.68 -10.73 8.05
C GLU A 97 3.21 -10.30 8.19
N LYS A 98 2.73 -9.58 7.19
CA LYS A 98 1.33 -9.15 7.08
C LYS A 98 0.90 -9.29 5.63
N GLU A 99 -0.27 -9.86 5.41
CA GLU A 99 -0.87 -9.93 4.09
C GLU A 99 -2.12 -9.05 4.06
N ASP A 100 -2.29 -8.31 2.97
CA ASP A 100 -3.53 -7.59 2.72
C ASP A 100 -3.85 -7.56 1.22
N VAL A 101 -5.11 -7.25 0.94
CA VAL A 101 -5.67 -7.08 -0.40
C VAL A 101 -5.74 -5.60 -0.73
N GLY A 102 -5.52 -5.24 -1.98
CA GLY A 102 -5.74 -3.90 -2.49
C GLY A 102 -6.61 -3.92 -3.73
N PHE A 103 -7.24 -2.79 -4.02
CA PHE A 103 -8.11 -2.64 -5.18
C PHE A 103 -7.77 -1.38 -5.96
N GLY A 104 -7.82 -1.47 -7.29
CA GLY A 104 -7.52 -0.36 -8.18
C GLY A 104 -8.53 -0.26 -9.31
N THR A 105 -8.83 0.96 -9.74
CA THR A 105 -9.77 1.23 -10.83
C THR A 105 -9.14 2.14 -11.86
N GLY A 106 -8.99 1.63 -13.08
CA GLY A 106 -8.49 2.38 -14.22
C GLY A 106 -9.63 2.80 -15.13
N ILE A 107 -9.68 4.09 -15.46
CA ILE A 107 -10.69 4.65 -16.38
C ILE A 107 -9.94 5.43 -17.45
N SER A 108 -9.94 4.94 -18.69
CA SER A 108 -9.28 5.63 -19.81
C SER A 108 -9.98 5.35 -21.13
N LYS A 109 -9.68 6.17 -22.14
CA LYS A 109 -10.07 5.92 -23.53
C LYS A 109 -9.35 4.70 -24.11
N THR A 110 -8.16 4.39 -23.63
CA THR A 110 -7.39 3.24 -24.11
C THR A 110 -7.36 2.11 -23.09
N LEU A 111 -7.35 0.87 -23.59
CA LEU A 111 -7.22 -0.31 -22.74
C LEU A 111 -5.86 -0.34 -22.02
N ALA A 112 -4.80 0.15 -22.65
CA ALA A 112 -3.45 0.16 -22.09
C ALA A 112 -3.37 1.05 -20.84
N ASP A 113 -3.83 2.29 -20.93
CA ASP A 113 -3.76 3.23 -19.81
C ASP A 113 -4.70 2.81 -18.67
N ALA A 114 -5.86 2.22 -18.98
CA ALA A 114 -6.78 1.69 -17.99
C ALA A 114 -6.14 0.48 -17.23
N ASN A 115 -5.43 -0.41 -17.94
CA ASN A 115 -4.69 -1.51 -17.32
C ASN A 115 -3.55 -0.99 -16.43
N GLU A 116 -2.79 -0.02 -16.93
CA GLU A 116 -1.65 0.55 -16.21
C GLU A 116 -2.11 1.21 -14.90
N SER A 117 -3.13 2.06 -14.97
CA SER A 117 -3.66 2.77 -13.79
C SER A 117 -4.30 1.82 -12.78
N ALA A 118 -5.18 0.91 -13.21
CA ALA A 118 -5.87 -0.02 -12.32
C ALA A 118 -4.89 -0.94 -11.57
N SER A 119 -3.94 -1.51 -12.30
CA SER A 119 -3.01 -2.48 -11.73
C SER A 119 -2.02 -1.82 -10.75
N LYS A 120 -1.51 -0.62 -11.06
CA LYS A 120 -0.65 0.17 -10.16
C LYS A 120 -1.39 0.62 -8.90
N GLU A 121 -2.64 1.08 -9.03
CA GLU A 121 -3.44 1.49 -7.87
C GLU A 121 -3.71 0.29 -6.95
N ALA A 122 -4.09 -0.86 -7.51
CA ALA A 122 -4.37 -2.07 -6.72
C ALA A 122 -3.17 -2.52 -5.88
N VAL A 123 -1.97 -2.54 -6.48
CA VAL A 123 -0.74 -2.90 -5.77
C VAL A 123 -0.41 -1.87 -4.71
N THR A 124 -0.47 -0.58 -5.02
CA THR A 124 -0.17 0.50 -4.06
C THR A 124 -1.14 0.45 -2.88
N ASP A 125 -2.43 0.26 -3.14
CA ASP A 125 -3.45 0.11 -2.10
C ASP A 125 -3.18 -1.09 -1.19
N ALA A 126 -2.85 -2.25 -1.76
CA ALA A 126 -2.53 -3.46 -1.00
C ALA A 126 -1.34 -3.24 -0.07
N ILE A 127 -0.28 -2.57 -0.55
CA ILE A 127 0.90 -2.29 0.27
C ILE A 127 0.55 -1.32 1.41
N LYS A 128 -0.17 -0.23 1.12
CA LYS A 128 -0.59 0.73 2.17
C LYS A 128 -1.42 0.05 3.25
N ARG A 129 -2.29 -0.89 2.87
CA ARG A 129 -3.12 -1.65 3.80
C ARG A 129 -2.31 -2.65 4.62
N ALA A 130 -1.35 -3.35 4.01
CA ALA A 130 -0.45 -4.23 4.72
C ALA A 130 0.43 -3.49 5.75
N PHE A 131 0.70 -2.20 5.56
CA PHE A 131 1.40 -1.35 6.53
C PHE A 131 0.54 -0.80 7.68
N ARG A 132 -0.79 -0.77 7.54
CA ARG A 132 -1.72 -0.31 8.59
C ARG A 132 -1.87 -1.39 9.66
#